data_AF-A0A7Y2H7A3-F1
#
_entry.id   AF-A0A7Y2H7A3-F1
#
_cell.length_a   1.000
_cell.length_b   1.000
_cell.length_c   1.000
_cell.angle_alpha   90.00
_cell.angle_beta   90.00
_cell.angle_gamma   90.00
#
_symmetry.space_group_name_H-M   'P 1'
#
loop_
_entity.id
_entity.type
_entity.pdbx_description
1 polymer ?
#
loop_
_entity_poly.entity_id
_entity_poly.type
_entity_poly.pdbx_seq_one_letter_code
_entity_poly.pdbx_strand_id
1 'polypeptide(L)'
;MQYLYSILSWKRCLILSIGVLASLIVLNFYGLYSNRFYLFKLDNYIFPVLSLLHFTFLYVFWFKIKEQEFPDPRMRNLEYSLYVLFVIYIFNTLETAKILLSHHEYSKHLIPTTFFPVGGVIIALQCLLLLLTLVTFGHRKRLIGDYKTDYLDDHLEPWD
;
A
#
# COMPACT_ATOMS: atom_id res chain seq x y z
N MET A 1 0.80 1.09 -20.60
CA MET A 1 0.43 -0.10 -19.78
C MET A 1 1.29 -1.33 -20.07
N GLN A 2 1.42 -1.82 -21.32
CA GLN A 2 2.22 -3.03 -21.63
C GLN A 2 3.70 -2.96 -21.18
N TYR A 3 4.38 -1.82 -21.38
CA TYR A 3 5.77 -1.63 -20.94
C TYR A 3 5.93 -1.59 -19.41
N LEU A 4 4.92 -1.11 -18.67
CA LEU A 4 4.98 -1.08 -17.20
C LEU A 4 4.93 -2.50 -16.63
N TYR A 5 4.10 -3.35 -17.22
CA TYR A 5 3.95 -4.75 -16.83
C TYR A 5 5.13 -5.63 -17.23
N SER A 6 5.92 -5.24 -18.24
CA SER A 6 7.14 -5.96 -18.63
C SER A 6 8.32 -5.66 -17.71
N ILE A 7 8.47 -4.40 -17.26
CA ILE A 7 9.51 -3.99 -16.31
C ILE A 7 9.17 -4.50 -14.91
N LEU A 8 7.91 -4.30 -14.50
CA LEU A 8 7.42 -4.63 -13.17
C LEU A 8 6.58 -5.91 -13.21
N SER A 9 7.26 -7.06 -13.30
CA SER A 9 6.60 -8.37 -13.15
C SER A 9 5.86 -8.47 -11.82
N TRP A 10 4.81 -9.29 -11.75
CA TRP A 10 4.00 -9.46 -10.53
C TRP A 10 4.84 -9.88 -9.31
N LYS A 11 5.88 -10.72 -9.49
CA LYS A 11 6.81 -11.11 -8.43
C LYS A 11 7.60 -9.93 -7.89
N ARG A 12 8.16 -9.10 -8.79
CA ARG A 12 8.91 -7.89 -8.41
C ARG A 12 8.01 -6.88 -7.73
N CYS A 13 6.80 -6.68 -8.25
CA CYS A 13 5.80 -5.79 -7.66
C CYS A 13 5.49 -6.21 -6.22
N LEU A 14 5.26 -7.50 -5.98
CA LEU A 14 5.00 -8.02 -4.64
C LEU A 14 6.18 -7.78 -3.68
N ILE A 15 7.40 -8.15 -4.09
CA ILE A 15 8.59 -8.00 -3.24
C ILE A 15 8.84 -6.51 -2.94
N LEU A 16 8.70 -5.64 -3.93
CA LEU A 16 8.84 -4.20 -3.75
C LEU A 16 7.77 -3.64 -2.81
N SER A 17 6.50 -4.05 -2.96
CA SER A 17 5.43 -3.62 -2.06
C SER A 17 5.70 -4.02 -0.62
N ILE A 18 6.18 -5.25 -0.38
CA ILE A 18 6.55 -5.72 0.96
C ILE A 18 7.71 -4.89 1.52
N GLY A 19 8.77 -4.67 0.73
CA GLY A 19 9.93 -3.88 1.17
C GLY A 19 9.58 -2.43 1.47
N VAL A 20 8.73 -1.80 0.66
CA VAL A 20 8.26 -0.43 0.87
C VAL A 20 7.37 -0.35 2.11
N LEU A 21 6.43 -1.28 2.30
CA LEU A 21 5.59 -1.33 3.50
C LEU A 21 6.43 -1.50 4.77
N ALA A 22 7.38 -2.45 4.77
CA ALA A 22 8.27 -2.67 5.90
C ALA A 22 9.11 -1.43 6.23
N SER A 23 9.63 -0.75 5.21
CA SER A 23 10.40 0.49 5.37
C SER A 23 9.53 1.60 5.95
N LEU A 24 8.32 1.79 5.43
CA LEU A 24 7.39 2.81 5.92
C LEU A 24 6.91 2.52 7.35
N ILE A 25 6.75 1.26 7.74
CA ILE A 25 6.43 0.87 9.12
C ILE A 25 7.52 1.38 10.07
N VAL A 26 8.79 1.12 9.76
CA VAL A 26 9.92 1.58 10.59
C VAL A 26 9.98 3.11 10.62
N LEU A 27 9.84 3.75 9.45
CA LEU A 27 9.89 5.20 9.33
C LEU A 27 8.71 5.92 9.98
N ASN A 28 7.57 5.24 10.19
CA ASN A 28 6.44 5.82 10.90
C ASN A 28 6.74 6.11 12.38
N PHE A 29 7.75 5.45 12.95
CA PHE A 29 8.22 5.74 14.31
C PHE A 29 9.23 6.89 14.36
N TYR A 30 9.73 7.35 13.21
CA TYR A 30 10.76 8.38 13.13
C TYR A 30 10.14 9.78 13.14
N GLY A 31 10.51 10.60 14.12
CA GLY A 31 10.11 12.00 14.19
C GLY A 31 11.01 12.90 13.35
N LEU A 32 10.47 13.44 12.25
CA LEU A 32 11.20 14.33 11.34
C LEU A 32 11.80 15.56 12.02
N TYR A 33 11.05 16.22 12.91
CA TYR A 33 11.49 17.44 13.59
C TYR A 33 12.49 17.21 14.72
N SER A 34 12.46 16.05 15.37
CA SER A 34 13.29 15.78 16.55
C SER A 34 14.46 14.84 16.28
N ASN A 35 14.53 14.22 15.10
CA ASN A 35 15.54 13.22 14.73
C ASN A 35 15.62 12.08 15.76
N ARG A 36 14.45 11.61 16.26
CA ARG A 36 14.34 10.56 17.27
C ARG A 36 13.22 9.57 16.92
N PHE A 37 13.36 8.33 17.40
CA PHE A 37 12.33 7.31 17.29
C PHE A 37 11.38 7.34 18.48
N TYR A 38 10.07 7.33 18.21
CA TYR A 38 9.01 7.35 19.21
C TYR A 38 8.27 6.01 19.24
N LEU A 39 8.88 5.00 19.87
CA LEU A 39 8.32 3.65 19.95
C LEU A 39 7.07 3.56 20.83
N PHE A 40 6.90 4.44 21.82
CA PHE A 40 5.76 4.40 22.75
C PHE A 40 4.59 5.31 22.36
N LYS A 41 4.68 5.99 21.20
CA LYS A 41 3.60 6.86 20.73
C LYS A 41 2.55 6.03 19.99
N LEU A 42 1.36 5.92 20.56
CA LEU A 42 0.26 5.09 20.02
C LEU A 42 -0.13 5.48 18.59
N ASP A 43 -0.11 6.76 18.24
CA ASP A 43 -0.44 7.25 16.89
C ASP A 43 0.45 6.59 15.81
N ASN A 44 1.70 6.25 16.14
CA ASN A 44 2.64 5.64 15.22
C ASN A 44 2.30 4.17 14.90
N TYR A 45 1.39 3.54 15.67
CA TYR A 45 0.94 2.17 15.42
C TYR A 45 -0.25 2.08 14.47
N ILE A 46 -0.91 3.21 14.15
CA ILE A 46 -2.06 3.23 13.24
C ILE A 46 -1.65 2.70 11.86
N PHE A 47 -0.54 3.20 11.29
CA PHE A 47 -0.06 2.75 9.98
C PHE A 47 0.36 1.26 9.96
N PRO A 48 1.18 0.76 10.91
CA PRO A 48 1.48 -0.67 11.02
C PRO A 48 0.22 -1.55 11.10
N VAL A 49 -0.77 -1.20 11.90
CA VAL A 49 -2.03 -1.97 12.00
C VAL A 49 -2.78 -1.98 10.67
N LEU A 50 -2.93 -0.82 10.02
CA LEU A 50 -3.58 -0.74 8.71
C LEU A 50 -2.80 -1.50 7.63
N SER A 51 -1.47 -1.52 7.71
CA SER A 51 -0.62 -2.24 6.74
C SER A 51 -0.84 -3.75 6.76
N LEU A 52 -1.34 -4.34 7.86
CA LEU A 52 -1.69 -5.76 7.93
C LEU A 52 -2.77 -6.13 6.90
N LEU A 53 -3.71 -5.22 6.64
CA LEU A 53 -4.71 -5.41 5.60
C LEU A 53 -4.06 -5.49 4.21
N HIS A 54 -3.09 -4.61 3.95
CA HIS A 54 -2.33 -4.61 2.70
C HIS A 54 -1.49 -5.90 2.56
N PHE A 55 -0.80 -6.34 3.62
CA PHE A 55 -0.07 -7.60 3.59
C PHE A 55 -0.98 -8.80 3.34
N THR A 56 -2.16 -8.82 3.95
CA THR A 56 -3.17 -9.86 3.71
C THR A 56 -3.59 -9.90 2.25
N PHE A 57 -3.80 -8.73 1.63
CA PHE A 57 -4.08 -8.64 0.20
C PHE A 57 -2.94 -9.18 -0.67
N LEU A 58 -1.70 -8.78 -0.41
CA LEU A 58 -0.55 -9.26 -1.16
C LEU A 58 -0.38 -10.79 -1.03
N TYR A 59 -0.64 -11.33 0.16
CA TYR A 59 -0.62 -12.77 0.40
C TYR A 59 -1.70 -13.51 -0.40
N VAL A 60 -2.95 -13.07 -0.33
CA VAL A 60 -4.06 -13.70 -1.07
C VAL A 60 -3.82 -13.59 -2.58
N PHE A 61 -3.37 -12.43 -3.06
CA PHE A 61 -3.00 -12.23 -4.46
C PHE A 61 -1.92 -13.21 -4.93
N TRP A 62 -0.85 -13.38 -4.15
CA TRP A 62 0.20 -14.35 -4.43
C TRP A 62 -0.31 -15.79 -4.45
N PHE A 63 -1.09 -16.15 -3.43
CA PHE A 63 -1.66 -17.49 -3.28
C PHE A 63 -2.53 -17.85 -4.50
N LYS A 64 -3.43 -16.95 -4.91
CA LYS A 64 -4.32 -17.16 -6.06
C LYS A 64 -3.55 -17.34 -7.37
N ILE A 65 -2.48 -16.56 -7.60
CA ILE A 65 -1.63 -16.76 -8.78
C ILE A 65 -0.92 -18.11 -8.74
N LYS A 66 -0.44 -18.52 -7.56
CA LYS A 66 0.32 -19.77 -7.42
C LYS A 66 -0.56 -21.00 -7.65
N GLU A 67 -1.75 -21.03 -7.05
CA GLU A 67 -2.69 -22.15 -7.15
C GLU A 67 -3.59 -22.10 -8.40
N GLN A 68 -3.45 -21.05 -9.24
CA GLN A 68 -4.26 -20.83 -10.44
C GLN A 68 -5.78 -20.83 -10.12
N GLU A 69 -6.14 -20.28 -8.97
CA GLU A 69 -7.52 -20.22 -8.50
C GLU A 69 -8.26 -19.00 -9.03
N PHE A 70 -9.56 -19.19 -9.26
CA PHE A 70 -10.48 -18.11 -9.64
C PHE A 70 -10.72 -17.12 -8.49
N PRO A 71 -11.11 -15.87 -8.83
CA PRO A 71 -11.40 -14.86 -7.85
C PRO A 71 -12.65 -15.22 -7.04
N ASP A 72 -12.54 -15.19 -5.72
CA ASP A 72 -13.62 -15.48 -4.78
C ASP A 72 -14.18 -14.20 -4.12
N PRO A 73 -15.40 -14.24 -3.55
CA PRO A 73 -16.02 -13.09 -2.90
C PRO A 73 -15.21 -12.52 -1.73
N ARG A 74 -14.39 -13.32 -1.04
CA ARG A 74 -13.58 -12.83 0.09
C ARG A 74 -12.41 -11.99 -0.42
N MET A 75 -11.76 -12.41 -1.49
CA MET A 75 -10.74 -11.61 -2.17
C MET A 75 -11.32 -10.27 -2.67
N ARG A 76 -12.56 -10.26 -3.18
CA ARG A 76 -13.23 -9.01 -3.59
C ARG A 76 -13.40 -8.03 -2.44
N ASN A 77 -13.85 -8.49 -1.28
CA ASN A 77 -14.02 -7.64 -0.09
C ASN A 77 -12.67 -7.09 0.40
N LEU A 78 -11.63 -7.91 0.32
CA LEU A 78 -10.27 -7.51 0.67
C LEU A 78 -9.76 -6.40 -0.25
N GLU A 79 -10.04 -6.50 -1.56
CA GLU A 79 -9.69 -5.46 -2.51
C GLU A 79 -10.46 -4.16 -2.28
N TYR A 80 -11.75 -4.23 -2.00
CA TYR A 80 -12.53 -3.03 -1.66
C TYR A 80 -12.02 -2.35 -0.39
N SER A 81 -11.59 -3.13 0.59
CA SER A 81 -10.93 -2.59 1.78
C SER A 81 -9.59 -1.94 1.43
N LEU A 82 -8.87 -2.51 0.46
CA LEU A 82 -7.63 -1.92 -0.06
C LEU A 82 -7.87 -0.60 -0.82
N TYR A 83 -9.02 -0.43 -1.48
CA TYR A 83 -9.39 0.86 -2.09
C TYR A 83 -9.58 1.96 -1.05
N VAL A 84 -10.23 1.65 0.07
CA VAL A 84 -10.34 2.60 1.20
C VAL A 84 -8.95 2.91 1.76
N LEU A 85 -8.13 1.88 1.95
CA LEU A 85 -6.76 2.04 2.45
C LEU A 85 -5.88 2.86 1.49
N PHE A 86 -6.10 2.74 0.18
CA PHE A 86 -5.40 3.53 -0.83
C PHE A 86 -5.69 5.04 -0.68
N VAL A 87 -6.94 5.42 -0.38
CA VAL A 87 -7.30 6.82 -0.10
C VAL A 87 -6.59 7.32 1.17
N ILE A 88 -6.49 6.48 2.20
CA ILE A 88 -5.74 6.80 3.44
C ILE A 88 -4.25 7.04 3.11
N TYR A 89 -3.65 6.22 2.24
CA TYR A 89 -2.27 6.44 1.81
C TYR A 89 -2.07 7.76 1.06
N ILE A 90 -3.01 8.15 0.21
CA ILE A 90 -2.97 9.48 -0.44
C ILE A 90 -3.01 10.57 0.62
N PHE A 91 -3.92 10.49 1.58
CA PHE A 91 -4.03 11.46 2.67
C PHE A 91 -2.73 11.59 3.46
N ASN A 92 -2.14 10.47 3.89
CA ASN A 92 -0.87 10.46 4.62
C ASN A 92 0.30 11.04 3.80
N THR A 93 0.30 10.81 2.48
CA THR A 93 1.29 11.38 1.56
C THR A 93 1.16 12.89 1.48
N LEU A 94 -0.06 13.41 1.39
CA LEU A 94 -0.33 14.85 1.38
C LEU A 94 0.02 15.52 2.70
N GLU A 95 -0.23 14.85 3.83
CA GLU A 95 0.18 15.34 5.15
C GLU A 95 1.70 15.46 5.25
N THR A 96 2.42 14.42 4.83
CA THR A 96 3.89 14.44 4.78
C THR A 96 4.41 15.54 3.85
N ALA A 97 3.78 15.72 2.68
CA ALA A 97 4.10 16.80 1.75
C ALA A 97 3.89 18.19 2.38
N LYS A 98 2.78 18.39 3.10
CA LYS A 98 2.50 19.65 3.82
C LYS A 98 3.57 19.92 4.89
N ILE A 99 3.98 18.91 5.64
CA ILE A 99 5.07 19.02 6.64
C ILE A 99 6.37 19.49 5.98
N LEU A 100 6.71 18.95 4.82
CA LEU A 100 7.93 19.34 4.10
C LEU A 100 7.84 20.75 3.49
N LEU A 101 6.66 21.15 3.01
CA LEU A 101 6.46 22.48 2.41
C LEU A 101 6.35 23.60 3.46
N SER A 102 5.75 23.32 4.62
CA SER A 102 5.59 24.28 5.73
C SER A 102 6.87 24.52 6.55
N HIS A 103 8.01 23.95 6.16
CA HIS A 103 9.28 24.11 6.86
C HIS A 103 9.72 25.57 7.04
N HIS A 104 9.27 26.48 6.17
CA HIS A 104 9.59 27.91 6.23
C HIS A 104 9.02 28.62 7.47
N GLU A 105 7.99 28.06 8.12
CA GLU A 105 7.38 28.63 9.33
C GLU A 105 8.24 28.37 10.58
N TYR A 106 9.26 27.53 10.49
CA TYR A 106 10.14 27.16 11.60
C TYR A 106 11.50 27.82 11.50
N SER A 107 12.01 28.35 12.62
CA SER A 107 13.35 28.93 12.68
C SER A 107 14.41 27.92 12.24
N LYS A 108 15.31 28.30 11.33
CA LYS A 108 16.37 27.46 10.75
C LYS A 108 17.24 26.73 11.79
N HIS A 109 17.31 27.23 13.03
CA HIS A 109 18.09 26.63 14.10
C HIS A 109 17.40 25.44 14.80
N LEU A 110 16.10 25.22 14.55
CA LEU A 110 15.31 24.17 15.20
C LEU A 110 15.21 22.90 14.33
N ILE A 111 15.52 22.98 13.03
CA ILE A 111 15.33 21.86 12.09
C ILE A 111 16.64 21.07 11.97
N PRO A 112 16.63 19.74 12.23
CA PRO A 112 17.79 18.89 12.02
C PRO A 112 18.22 18.86 10.55
N THR A 113 19.52 18.72 10.29
CA THR A 113 20.05 18.55 8.92
C THR A 113 19.53 17.29 8.22
N THR A 114 19.01 16.32 8.99
CA THR A 114 18.38 15.09 8.49
C THR A 114 16.93 15.27 8.02
N PHE A 115 16.30 16.43 8.27
CA PHE A 115 14.89 16.67 7.97
C PHE A 115 14.55 16.47 6.49
N PHE A 116 15.25 17.17 5.59
CA PHE A 116 15.03 17.07 4.15
C PHE A 116 15.40 15.70 3.56
N PRO A 117 16.57 15.10 3.83
CA PRO A 117 16.91 13.81 3.23
C PRO A 117 15.96 12.69 3.70
N VAL A 118 15.65 12.62 5.00
CA VAL A 118 14.75 11.57 5.51
C VAL A 118 13.30 11.83 5.07
N GLY A 119 12.85 13.07 5.11
CA GLY A 119 11.53 13.45 4.61
C GLY A 119 11.35 13.16 3.13
N GLY A 120 12.38 13.44 2.32
CA GLY A 120 12.44 13.11 0.90
C GLY A 120 12.36 11.61 0.63
N VAL A 121 13.04 10.80 1.44
CA VAL A 121 12.94 9.33 1.34
C VAL A 121 11.54 8.85 1.72
N ILE A 122 10.94 9.37 2.79
CA ILE A 122 9.59 8.98 3.22
C ILE A 122 8.56 9.28 2.13
N ILE A 123 8.55 10.51 1.58
CA ILE A 123 7.58 10.88 0.54
C ILE A 123 7.81 10.08 -0.75
N ALA A 124 9.06 9.80 -1.11
CA ALA A 124 9.37 8.95 -2.26
C ALA A 124 8.84 7.52 -2.06
N LEU A 125 9.01 6.94 -0.87
CA LEU A 125 8.48 5.62 -0.52
C LEU A 125 6.94 5.60 -0.50
N GLN A 126 6.29 6.66 -0.01
CA GLN A 126 4.84 6.79 -0.03
C GLN A 126 4.29 6.87 -1.46
N CYS A 127 4.89 7.70 -2.32
CA CYS A 127 4.54 7.77 -3.74
C CYS A 127 4.77 6.43 -4.45
N LEU A 128 5.88 5.75 -4.14
CA LEU A 128 6.17 4.42 -4.67
C LEU A 128 5.13 3.40 -4.22
N LEU A 129 4.69 3.44 -2.94
CA LEU A 129 3.64 2.56 -2.43
C LEU A 129 2.33 2.76 -3.20
N LEU A 130 1.93 4.01 -3.45
CA LEU A 130 0.73 4.33 -4.23
C LEU A 130 0.82 3.75 -5.64
N LEU A 131 1.94 3.96 -6.33
CA LEU A 131 2.16 3.42 -7.67
C LEU A 131 2.11 1.89 -7.67
N LEU A 132 2.81 1.24 -6.73
CA LEU A 132 2.82 -0.21 -6.62
C LEU A 132 1.43 -0.79 -6.33
N THR A 133 0.61 -0.10 -5.53
CA THR A 133 -0.76 -0.52 -5.23
C THR A 133 -1.61 -0.52 -6.50
N LEU A 134 -1.55 0.57 -7.29
CA LEU A 134 -2.26 0.65 -8.58
C LEU A 134 -1.82 -0.42 -9.57
N VAL A 135 -0.51 -0.66 -9.66
CA VAL A 135 0.06 -1.70 -10.53
C VAL A 135 -0.37 -3.10 -10.07
N THR A 136 -0.48 -3.32 -8.76
CA THR A 136 -0.96 -4.59 -8.19
C THR A 136 -2.42 -4.83 -8.57
N PHE A 137 -3.30 -3.83 -8.51
CA PHE A 137 -4.68 -3.95 -9.00
C PHE A 137 -4.74 -4.30 -10.49
N GLY A 138 -3.88 -3.67 -11.30
CA GLY A 138 -3.75 -3.99 -12.72
C GLY A 138 -3.32 -5.45 -12.98
N HIS A 139 -2.30 -5.93 -12.25
CA HIS A 139 -1.85 -7.32 -12.33
C HIS A 139 -2.91 -8.30 -11.85
N ARG A 140 -3.64 -7.98 -10.77
CA ARG A 140 -4.76 -8.78 -10.26
C ARG A 140 -5.80 -9.01 -11.35
N LYS A 141 -6.30 -7.94 -11.96
CA LYS A 141 -7.31 -8.03 -13.02
C LYS A 141 -6.81 -8.84 -14.22
N ARG A 142 -5.52 -8.69 -14.58
CA ARG A 142 -4.93 -9.36 -15.74
C ARG A 142 -4.66 -10.86 -15.52
N LEU A 143 -4.22 -11.26 -14.32
CA LEU A 143 -3.76 -12.62 -14.04
C LEU A 143 -4.86 -13.50 -13.46
N ILE A 144 -5.75 -12.94 -12.63
CA ILE A 144 -6.79 -13.69 -11.92
C ILE A 144 -8.15 -13.51 -12.61
N GLY A 145 -8.34 -12.40 -13.34
CA GLY A 145 -9.58 -12.11 -14.07
C GLY A 145 -10.57 -11.27 -13.28
N ASP A 146 -11.75 -11.10 -13.87
CA ASP A 146 -12.83 -10.28 -13.33
C ASP A 146 -13.66 -11.02 -12.27
N TYR A 147 -14.20 -10.25 -11.33
CA TYR A 147 -15.15 -10.79 -10.36
C TYR A 147 -16.48 -11.06 -11.07
N LYS A 148 -16.83 -12.33 -11.27
CA LYS A 148 -18.17 -12.70 -11.73
C LYS A 148 -19.17 -12.50 -10.59
N THR A 149 -20.20 -11.70 -10.82
CA THR A 149 -21.31 -11.49 -9.89
C THR A 149 -22.34 -12.64 -9.92
N ASP A 150 -22.35 -13.42 -11.01
CA ASP A 150 -23.41 -14.41 -11.34
C ASP A 150 -23.14 -15.86 -10.90
N TYR A 151 -22.26 -16.10 -9.94
CA TYR A 151 -22.03 -17.48 -9.46
C TYR A 151 -23.28 -18.16 -8.85
N LEU A 152 -24.33 -17.40 -8.55
CA LEU A 152 -25.61 -17.88 -8.04
C LEU A 152 -26.55 -18.42 -9.13
N ASP A 153 -26.39 -18.02 -10.40
CA ASP A 153 -27.28 -18.44 -11.50
C ASP A 153 -26.81 -19.75 -12.16
N ASP A 154 -25.49 -19.98 -12.23
CA ASP A 154 -24.90 -21.17 -12.88
C ASP A 154 -25.01 -22.48 -12.06
N HIS A 155 -25.42 -22.43 -10.78
CA HIS A 155 -25.56 -23.61 -9.90
C HIS A 155 -26.98 -23.82 -9.36
N LEU A 156 -27.97 -23.09 -9.89
CA LEU A 156 -29.36 -23.49 -9.72
C LEU A 156 -29.62 -24.64 -10.70
N GLU A 157 -29.26 -25.86 -10.31
CA GLU A 157 -29.87 -27.04 -10.91
C GLU A 157 -31.39 -26.83 -10.86
N PRO A 158 -32.10 -26.82 -12.01
CA PRO A 158 -33.54 -26.94 -11.98
C PRO A 158 -33.84 -28.24 -11.25
N TRP A 159 -34.57 -28.13 -10.15
CA TRP A 159 -35.03 -29.27 -9.40
C TRP A 159 -36.09 -29.92 -10.30
N ASP A 160 -35.72 -30.96 -11.05
CA ASP A 160 -36.68 -31.83 -11.75
C ASP A 160 -37.48 -32.66 -10.72
#